data_AF-A0A522VG77-F1
#
_entry.id   AF-A0A522VG77-F1
#
_cell.length_a   1.000
_cell.length_b   1.000
_cell.length_c   1.000
_cell.angle_alpha   90.00
_cell.angle_beta   90.00
_cell.angle_gamma   90.00
#
_symmetry.space_group_name_H-M   'P 1'
#
loop_
_entity.id
_entity.type
_entity.pdbx_description
1 polymer ?
#
loop_
_entity_poly.entity_id
_entity_poly.type
_entity_poly.pdbx_seq_one_letter_code
_entity_poly.pdbx_strand_id
1 'polypeptide(L)'
;MNRQRLLIALLLSLTACTPPSQRFASDAGRRETGVPALHAVHDEQLRELMSRMNSLLQERFMTEPELDVERRRHARHIAATAQNLSQTIDAILTTLPTLQLSAGEQTAFLALANKLREQSQNLQDQAGQNRMDAIPGTLEQISTTCTSCHALFRKL
;
A
#
# COMPACT_ATOMS: atom_id res chain seq x y z
N MET A 1 31.89 -59.10 8.31
CA MET A 1 32.95 -59.03 9.33
C MET A 1 34.14 -58.28 8.75
N ASN A 2 34.79 -57.47 9.58
CA ASN A 2 36.03 -56.72 9.37
C ASN A 2 35.91 -55.32 8.76
N ARG A 3 35.79 -54.30 9.63
CA ARG A 3 36.87 -53.64 10.42
C ARG A 3 37.47 -52.52 9.55
N GLN A 4 36.94 -51.31 9.59
CA GLN A 4 37.15 -50.38 10.70
C GLN A 4 38.64 -50.20 11.03
N ARG A 5 39.48 -49.90 10.02
CA ARG A 5 40.82 -49.31 10.19
C ARG A 5 41.22 -48.53 8.94
N LEU A 6 40.71 -47.31 8.79
CA LEU A 6 41.48 -46.23 8.17
C LEU A 6 41.04 -44.91 8.82
N LEU A 7 41.28 -44.86 10.13
CA LEU A 7 41.36 -43.63 10.91
C LEU A 7 42.68 -42.96 10.53
N ILE A 8 42.66 -41.62 10.49
CA ILE A 8 43.81 -40.70 10.45
C ILE A 8 44.24 -40.31 9.04
N ALA A 9 43.69 -39.19 8.53
CA ALA A 9 44.47 -38.02 8.10
C ALA A 9 43.60 -37.07 7.27
N LEU A 10 42.88 -36.14 7.93
CA LEU A 10 42.87 -34.72 7.54
C LEU A 10 42.15 -33.91 8.62
N LEU A 11 42.84 -33.72 9.73
CA LEU A 11 42.61 -32.61 10.63
C LEU A 11 43.23 -31.34 10.01
N LEU A 12 42.59 -30.20 10.31
CA LEU A 12 43.14 -28.84 10.33
C LEU A 12 43.21 -28.06 9.01
N SER A 13 42.14 -27.30 8.76
CA SER A 13 42.27 -25.92 8.27
C SER A 13 41.20 -25.02 8.91
N LEU A 14 41.35 -24.82 10.22
CA LEU A 14 40.87 -23.60 10.89
C LEU A 14 41.95 -22.52 10.71
N THR A 15 41.70 -21.57 9.81
CA THR A 15 42.36 -20.26 9.85
C THR A 15 41.28 -19.19 9.88
N ALA A 16 40.84 -18.91 11.11
CA ALA A 16 40.19 -17.65 11.45
C ALA A 16 41.28 -16.58 11.59
N CYS A 17 41.20 -15.51 10.80
CA CYS A 17 41.92 -14.26 11.04
C CYS A 17 40.92 -13.09 10.98
N THR A 18 40.77 -12.41 12.09
CA THR A 18 40.12 -11.10 12.32
C THR A 18 41.11 -10.25 13.15
N PRO A 19 40.96 -8.92 13.24
CA PRO A 19 40.96 -7.85 12.24
C PRO A 19 42.19 -6.91 12.43
N PRO A 20 42.26 -5.75 11.76
CA PRO A 20 42.27 -4.54 12.58
C PRO A 20 41.29 -3.48 12.11
N SER A 21 40.61 -2.92 13.10
CA SER A 21 39.76 -1.74 13.07
C SER A 21 40.48 -0.50 12.52
N GLN A 22 40.14 -0.08 11.30
CA GLN A 22 40.31 1.31 10.87
C GLN A 22 39.03 2.08 11.20
N ARG A 23 39.10 2.76 12.33
CA ARG A 23 38.14 3.77 12.76
C ARG A 23 38.51 5.11 12.11
N PHE A 24 37.52 5.67 11.43
CA PHE A 24 37.28 7.10 11.19
C PHE A 24 38.36 7.90 10.43
N ALA A 25 38.14 8.02 9.12
CA ALA A 25 38.20 9.30 8.42
C ALA A 25 37.36 9.22 7.15
N SER A 26 36.03 9.20 7.31
CA SER A 26 35.09 9.54 6.23
C SER A 26 34.22 10.71 6.69
N ASP A 27 34.90 11.80 7.05
CA ASP A 27 34.33 13.13 6.94
C ASP A 27 34.85 13.74 5.63
N ALA A 28 34.23 13.34 4.52
CA ALA A 28 34.40 13.99 3.23
C ALA A 28 33.23 13.57 2.36
N GLY A 29 32.15 14.35 2.39
CA GLY A 29 31.15 14.31 1.32
C GLY A 29 29.71 14.05 1.75
N ARG A 30 29.28 14.49 2.94
CA ARG A 30 27.90 14.98 3.05
C ARG A 30 27.80 16.29 2.25
N ARG A 31 27.80 16.15 0.92
CA ARG A 31 27.18 17.15 0.06
C ARG A 31 25.69 16.96 0.29
N GLU A 32 25.13 17.84 1.11
CA GLU A 32 23.73 18.23 1.00
C GLU A 32 23.50 18.71 -0.44
N THR A 33 23.29 17.76 -1.35
CA THR A 33 22.45 18.02 -2.51
C THR A 33 21.06 18.16 -1.91
N GLY A 34 20.50 19.37 -1.94
CA GLY A 34 19.16 19.70 -1.42
C GLY A 34 18.02 19.00 -2.16
N VAL A 35 18.20 17.74 -2.58
CA VAL A 35 17.20 16.89 -3.24
C VAL A 35 17.14 15.49 -2.59
N PRO A 36 16.74 15.34 -1.31
CA PRO A 36 16.47 14.00 -0.75
C PRO A 36 15.07 13.45 -1.04
N ALA A 37 14.20 14.18 -1.74
CA ALA A 37 12.79 13.78 -1.93
C ALA A 37 12.50 13.10 -3.28
N LEU A 38 13.22 13.46 -4.35
CA LEU A 38 12.88 12.99 -5.70
C LEU A 38 13.24 11.50 -5.91
N HIS A 39 14.41 11.06 -5.43
CA HIS A 39 14.84 9.66 -5.54
C HIS A 39 13.98 8.72 -4.70
N ALA A 40 13.52 9.13 -3.52
CA ALA A 40 12.64 8.31 -2.68
C ALA A 40 11.26 8.06 -3.33
N VAL A 41 10.72 9.05 -4.04
CA VAL A 41 9.48 8.90 -4.81
C VAL A 41 9.67 7.96 -6.00
N HIS A 42 10.82 8.04 -6.69
CA HIS A 42 11.15 7.14 -7.79
C HIS A 42 11.44 5.71 -7.33
N ASP A 43 11.99 5.51 -6.14
CA ASP A 43 12.21 4.19 -5.55
C ASP A 43 10.89 3.45 -5.28
N GLU A 44 9.88 4.17 -4.79
CA GLU A 44 8.56 3.57 -4.55
C GLU A 44 7.84 3.25 -5.86
N GLN A 45 7.89 4.16 -6.84
CA GLN A 45 7.35 3.90 -8.18
C GLN A 45 8.03 2.70 -8.84
N LEU A 46 9.35 2.57 -8.71
CA LEU A 46 10.09 1.44 -9.25
C LEU A 46 9.70 0.12 -8.55
N ARG A 47 9.54 0.12 -7.23
CA ARG A 47 9.06 -1.06 -6.48
C ARG A 47 7.64 -1.45 -6.86
N GLU A 48 6.75 -0.48 -7.03
CA GLU A 48 5.38 -0.72 -7.49
C GLU A 48 5.38 -1.35 -8.89
N LEU A 49 6.17 -0.81 -9.82
CA LEU A 49 6.29 -1.35 -11.18
C LEU A 49 6.85 -2.78 -11.19
N MET A 50 7.90 -3.05 -10.42
CA MET A 50 8.47 -4.40 -10.29
C MET A 50 7.51 -5.38 -9.62
N SER A 51 6.80 -4.96 -8.58
CA SER A 51 5.75 -5.75 -7.91
C SER A 51 4.61 -6.09 -8.88
N ARG A 52 4.20 -5.13 -9.70
CA ARG A 52 3.16 -5.31 -10.72
C ARG A 52 3.62 -6.27 -11.83
N MET A 53 4.85 -6.14 -12.33
CA MET A 53 5.42 -7.09 -13.29
C MET A 53 5.51 -8.51 -12.71
N ASN A 54 5.92 -8.65 -11.44
CA ASN A 54 6.00 -9.94 -10.78
C ASN A 54 4.59 -10.55 -10.63
N SER A 55 3.61 -9.78 -10.17
CA SER A 55 2.22 -10.23 -10.02
C SER A 55 1.63 -10.73 -11.36
N LEU A 56 1.87 -10.00 -12.45
CA LEU A 56 1.42 -10.37 -13.80
C LEU A 56 2.06 -11.69 -14.31
N LEU A 57 3.30 -11.98 -13.94
CA LEU A 57 3.95 -13.26 -14.26
C LEU A 57 3.45 -14.38 -13.35
N GLN A 58 3.26 -14.08 -12.07
CA GLN A 58 2.96 -15.06 -11.02
C GLN A 58 1.55 -15.65 -11.17
N GLU A 59 0.56 -14.84 -11.58
CA GLU A 59 -0.80 -15.31 -11.88
C GLU A 59 -0.84 -16.50 -12.86
N ARG A 60 0.13 -16.60 -13.78
CA ARG A 60 0.19 -17.68 -14.77
C ARG A 60 0.74 -19.01 -14.23
N PHE A 61 1.42 -18.97 -13.08
CA PHE A 61 2.10 -20.13 -12.47
C PHE A 61 1.51 -20.52 -11.11
N MET A 62 0.55 -19.77 -10.59
CA MET A 62 -0.11 -20.07 -9.34
C MET A 62 -1.06 -21.26 -9.47
N THR A 63 -1.05 -22.10 -8.45
CA THR A 63 -2.08 -23.10 -8.20
C THR A 63 -3.37 -22.44 -7.67
N GLU A 64 -4.52 -23.10 -7.80
CA GLU A 64 -5.79 -22.57 -7.27
C GLU A 64 -5.73 -22.17 -5.78
N PRO A 65 -5.07 -22.92 -4.87
CA PRO A 65 -4.90 -22.48 -3.48
C PRO A 65 -4.10 -21.17 -3.34
N GLU A 66 -3.09 -20.95 -4.17
CA GLU A 66 -2.29 -19.71 -4.15
C GLU A 66 -3.11 -18.52 -4.68
N LEU A 67 -3.88 -18.73 -5.76
CA LEU A 67 -4.81 -17.73 -6.27
C LEU A 67 -5.85 -17.33 -5.21
N ASP A 68 -6.37 -18.29 -4.45
CA ASP A 68 -7.34 -18.05 -3.38
C ASP A 68 -6.73 -17.26 -2.21
N VAL A 69 -5.45 -17.51 -1.86
CA VAL A 69 -4.71 -16.68 -0.88
C VAL A 69 -4.56 -15.24 -1.36
N GLU A 70 -4.18 -15.03 -2.62
CA GLU A 70 -4.01 -13.68 -3.16
C GLU A 70 -5.33 -12.94 -3.33
N ARG A 71 -6.40 -13.61 -3.78
CA ARG A 71 -7.76 -13.03 -3.79
C ARG A 71 -8.18 -12.53 -2.41
N ARG A 72 -7.96 -13.32 -1.35
CA ARG A 72 -8.22 -12.89 0.04
C ARG A 72 -7.31 -11.75 0.48
N ARG A 73 -6.05 -11.71 0.04
CA ARG A 73 -5.15 -10.58 0.31
C ARG A 73 -5.69 -9.30 -0.33
N HIS A 74 -6.06 -9.36 -1.60
CA HIS A 74 -6.65 -8.22 -2.32
C HIS A 74 -7.95 -7.73 -1.69
N ALA A 75 -8.86 -8.64 -1.32
CA ALA A 75 -10.10 -8.29 -0.63
C ALA A 75 -9.81 -7.53 0.69
N ARG A 76 -8.85 -7.99 1.49
CA ARG A 76 -8.42 -7.27 2.71
C ARG A 76 -7.83 -5.90 2.42
N HIS A 77 -7.03 -5.76 1.36
CA HIS A 77 -6.49 -4.45 0.96
C HIS A 77 -7.60 -3.48 0.53
N ILE A 78 -8.60 -3.96 -0.21
CA ILE A 78 -9.77 -3.15 -0.58
C ILE A 78 -10.53 -2.70 0.66
N ALA A 79 -10.82 -3.62 1.59
CA ALA A 79 -11.52 -3.30 2.82
C ALA A 79 -10.78 -2.24 3.67
N ALA A 80 -9.46 -2.39 3.84
CA ALA A 80 -8.64 -1.43 4.57
C ALA A 80 -8.60 -0.06 3.86
N THR A 81 -8.51 -0.05 2.53
CA THR A 81 -8.52 1.20 1.75
C THR A 81 -9.85 1.92 1.86
N ALA A 82 -10.95 1.18 1.79
CA ALA A 82 -12.30 1.72 1.95
C ALA A 82 -12.53 2.30 3.36
N GLN A 83 -12.00 1.65 4.40
CA GLN A 83 -12.00 2.18 5.77
C GLN A 83 -11.22 3.50 5.88
N ASN A 84 -10.02 3.57 5.28
CA ASN A 84 -9.21 4.79 5.27
C ASN A 84 -9.92 5.94 4.54
N LEU A 85 -10.66 5.63 3.47
CA LEU A 85 -11.48 6.60 2.76
C LEU A 85 -12.60 7.15 3.66
N SER A 86 -13.34 6.29 4.38
CA SER A 86 -14.34 6.74 5.36
C SER A 86 -13.75 7.67 6.43
N GLN A 87 -12.58 7.32 6.99
CA GLN A 87 -11.89 8.17 7.97
C GLN A 87 -11.45 9.51 7.40
N THR A 88 -10.99 9.51 6.14
CA THR A 88 -10.62 10.74 5.43
C THR A 88 -11.83 11.65 5.24
N ILE A 89 -13.00 11.08 4.94
CA ILE A 89 -14.25 11.82 4.81
C ILE A 89 -14.69 12.41 6.15
N ASP A 90 -14.52 11.67 7.25
CA ASP A 90 -14.76 12.19 8.60
C ASP A 90 -13.88 13.41 8.88
N ALA A 91 -12.59 13.33 8.57
CA ALA A 91 -11.68 14.46 8.70
C ALA A 91 -12.12 15.66 7.84
N ILE A 92 -12.53 15.43 6.59
CA ILE A 92 -13.07 16.49 5.72
C ILE A 92 -14.29 17.15 6.35
N LEU A 93 -15.23 16.38 6.89
CA LEU A 93 -16.42 16.94 7.54
C LEU A 93 -16.07 17.81 8.77
N THR A 94 -15.02 17.47 9.53
CA THR A 94 -14.60 18.33 10.66
C THR A 94 -14.11 19.70 10.22
N THR A 95 -13.66 19.84 8.97
CA THR A 95 -13.22 21.12 8.40
C THR A 95 -14.36 21.96 7.83
N LEU A 96 -15.57 21.40 7.71
CA LEU A 96 -16.71 22.07 7.09
C LEU A 96 -17.03 23.45 7.67
N PRO A 97 -17.00 23.68 9.01
CA PRO A 97 -17.25 25.00 9.57
C PRO A 97 -16.23 26.07 9.15
N THR A 98 -15.05 25.65 8.68
CA THR A 98 -13.99 26.54 8.20
C THR A 98 -14.18 26.91 6.72
N LEU A 99 -15.02 26.18 6.00
CA LEU A 99 -15.36 26.47 4.62
C LEU A 99 -16.38 27.61 4.60
N GLN A 100 -16.08 28.67 3.85
CA GLN A 100 -16.96 29.84 3.69
C GLN A 100 -18.15 29.54 2.74
N LEU A 101 -18.87 28.45 3.01
CA LEU A 101 -20.03 28.00 2.24
C LEU A 101 -21.31 28.63 2.78
N SER A 102 -22.24 28.97 1.89
CA SER A 102 -23.61 29.32 2.26
C SER A 102 -24.34 28.13 2.89
N ALA A 103 -25.45 28.37 3.59
CA ALA A 103 -26.23 27.28 4.23
C ALA A 103 -26.70 26.21 3.23
N GLY A 104 -27.07 26.62 2.02
CA GLY A 104 -27.46 25.69 0.94
C GLY A 104 -26.29 24.84 0.47
N GLU A 105 -25.12 25.46 0.26
CA GLU A 105 -23.88 24.77 -0.12
C GLU A 105 -23.41 23.80 0.98
N GLN A 106 -23.46 24.21 2.25
CA GLN A 106 -23.14 23.34 3.38
C GLN A 106 -24.04 22.09 3.40
N THR A 107 -25.34 22.27 3.18
CA THR A 107 -26.30 21.18 3.13
C THR A 107 -25.98 20.21 1.99
N ALA A 108 -25.71 20.72 0.79
CA ALA A 108 -25.35 19.90 -0.36
C ALA A 108 -24.00 19.18 -0.18
N PHE A 109 -23.00 19.86 0.40
CA PHE A 109 -21.71 19.27 0.71
C PHE A 109 -21.85 18.13 1.72
N LEU A 110 -22.57 18.35 2.83
CA LEU A 110 -22.83 17.33 3.85
C LEU A 110 -23.52 16.11 3.26
N ALA A 111 -24.52 16.31 2.40
CA ALA A 111 -25.23 15.21 1.76
C ALA A 111 -24.30 14.35 0.89
N LEU A 112 -23.44 14.97 0.07
CA LEU A 112 -22.49 14.26 -0.80
C LEU A 112 -21.40 13.55 0.01
N ALA A 113 -20.86 14.20 1.04
CA ALA A 113 -19.85 13.61 1.92
C ALA A 113 -20.42 12.41 2.71
N ASN A 114 -21.63 12.52 3.24
CA ASN A 114 -22.30 11.41 3.92
C ASN A 114 -22.56 10.23 2.98
N LYS A 115 -23.05 10.52 1.76
CA LYS A 115 -23.22 9.49 0.72
C LYS A 115 -21.91 8.79 0.39
N LEU A 116 -20.81 9.54 0.25
CA LEU A 116 -19.49 8.97 -0.02
C LEU A 116 -19.02 8.08 1.15
N ARG A 117 -19.28 8.48 2.40
CA ARG A 117 -18.96 7.68 3.59
C ARG A 117 -19.71 6.35 3.56
N GLU A 118 -21.02 6.38 3.33
CA GLU A 118 -21.87 5.17 3.25
C GLU A 118 -21.41 4.23 2.13
N GLN A 119 -21.09 4.77 0.95
CA GLN A 119 -20.56 3.99 -0.16
C GLN A 119 -19.21 3.35 0.18
N SER A 120 -18.35 4.06 0.91
CA SER A 120 -17.05 3.54 1.36
C SER A 120 -17.22 2.43 2.40
N GLN A 121 -18.15 2.57 3.34
CA GLN A 121 -18.49 1.51 4.30
C GLN A 121 -19.06 0.28 3.60
N ASN A 122 -19.96 0.47 2.63
CA ASN A 122 -20.49 -0.63 1.82
C ASN A 122 -19.38 -1.35 1.03
N LEU A 123 -18.42 -0.61 0.47
CA LEU A 123 -17.26 -1.21 -0.21
C LEU A 123 -16.40 -2.03 0.76
N GLN A 124 -16.18 -1.51 1.98
CA GLN A 124 -15.49 -2.24 3.04
C GLN A 124 -16.19 -3.55 3.37
N ASP A 125 -17.51 -3.51 3.57
CA ASP A 125 -18.32 -4.68 3.91
C ASP A 125 -18.34 -5.72 2.78
N GLN A 126 -18.48 -5.27 1.52
CA GLN A 126 -18.42 -6.14 0.35
C GLN A 126 -17.08 -6.87 0.27
N ALA A 127 -15.98 -6.15 0.43
CA ALA A 127 -14.65 -6.74 0.41
C ALA A 127 -14.39 -7.66 1.61
N GLY A 128 -14.82 -7.27 2.82
CA GLY A 128 -14.72 -8.09 4.03
C GLY A 128 -15.52 -9.40 3.96
N GLN A 129 -16.63 -9.39 3.21
CA GLN A 129 -17.48 -10.56 2.96
C GLN A 129 -17.14 -11.29 1.65
N ASN A 130 -16.03 -10.94 1.01
CA ASN A 130 -15.57 -11.52 -0.26
C ASN A 130 -16.60 -11.45 -1.40
N ARG A 131 -17.50 -10.46 -1.38
CA ARG A 131 -18.50 -10.19 -2.41
C ARG A 131 -17.90 -9.40 -3.57
N MET A 132 -16.88 -9.98 -4.21
CA MET A 132 -16.06 -9.31 -5.22
C MET A 132 -16.87 -8.82 -6.42
N ASP A 133 -17.95 -9.52 -6.79
CA ASP A 133 -18.82 -9.14 -7.91
C ASP A 133 -19.58 -7.83 -7.70
N ALA A 134 -19.80 -7.42 -6.44
CA ALA A 134 -20.51 -6.18 -6.10
C ALA A 134 -19.59 -4.94 -6.08
N ILE A 135 -18.27 -5.16 -5.95
CA ILE A 135 -17.28 -4.10 -5.80
C ILE A 135 -17.26 -3.10 -6.97
N PRO A 136 -17.29 -3.53 -8.26
CA PRO A 136 -17.24 -2.60 -9.38
C PRO A 136 -18.37 -1.57 -9.36
N GLY A 137 -19.60 -2.00 -9.04
CA GLY A 137 -20.74 -1.09 -8.96
C GLY A 137 -20.59 -0.06 -7.83
N THR A 138 -20.09 -0.46 -6.66
CA THR A 138 -19.83 0.48 -5.57
C THR A 138 -18.71 1.46 -5.90
N LEU A 139 -17.65 1.01 -6.59
CA LEU A 139 -16.56 1.89 -7.05
C LEU A 139 -17.04 2.94 -8.05
N GLU A 140 -17.93 2.57 -8.98
CA GLU A 140 -18.55 3.50 -9.93
C GLU A 140 -19.40 4.55 -9.20
N GLN A 141 -20.17 4.12 -8.20
CA GLN A 141 -20.98 5.00 -7.36
C GLN A 141 -20.11 6.00 -6.56
N ILE A 142 -18.99 5.54 -5.98
CA ILE A 142 -17.98 6.38 -5.30
C ILE A 142 -17.42 7.41 -6.28
N SER A 143 -17.00 6.97 -7.47
CA SER A 143 -16.44 7.85 -8.51
C SER A 143 -17.41 8.95 -8.92
N THR A 144 -18.70 8.59 -9.09
CA THR A 144 -19.76 9.54 -9.42
C THR A 144 -19.95 10.56 -8.31
N THR A 145 -20.04 10.13 -7.04
CA THR A 145 -20.17 11.05 -5.89
C THR A 145 -18.97 12.00 -5.80
N CYS A 146 -17.74 11.49 -5.96
CA CYS A 146 -16.53 12.31 -5.99
C CYS A 146 -16.58 13.36 -7.10
N THR A 147 -16.97 12.95 -8.31
CA THR A 147 -17.08 13.84 -9.47
C THR A 147 -18.13 14.93 -9.24
N SER A 148 -19.31 14.57 -8.73
CA SER A 148 -20.36 15.54 -8.40
C SER A 148 -19.92 16.53 -7.32
N CYS A 149 -19.26 16.05 -6.26
CA CYS A 149 -18.73 16.91 -5.21
C CYS A 149 -17.69 17.90 -5.76
N HIS A 150 -16.75 17.42 -6.58
CA HIS A 150 -15.74 18.29 -7.18
C HIS A 150 -16.34 19.29 -8.16
N ALA A 151 -17.32 18.90 -8.97
CA ALA A 151 -17.99 19.80 -9.89
C ALA A 151 -18.70 20.97 -9.18
N LEU A 152 -19.22 20.75 -7.97
CA LEU A 152 -19.92 21.77 -7.20
C LEU A 152 -18.98 22.66 -6.37
N PHE A 153 -17.91 22.10 -5.80
CA PHE A 153 -17.14 22.77 -4.75
C PHE A 153 -15.66 23.01 -5.07
N ARG A 154 -15.17 22.51 -6.22
CA ARG A 154 -13.81 22.77 -6.68
C ARG A 154 -13.86 23.64 -7.94
N LYS A 155 -13.42 24.90 -7.83
CA LYS A 155 -13.14 25.71 -9.03
C LYS A 155 -12.02 25.01 -9.82
N LEU A 156 -12.24 24.83 -11.13
CA LEU A 156 -11.17 24.49 -12.08
C LEU A 156 -10.18 25.64 -12.19
#